data_AF-A0A7W7WEX0-F1
#
_entry.id   AF-A0A7W7WEX0-F1
#
_cell.length_a   1.000
_cell.length_b   1.000
_cell.length_c   1.000
_cell.angle_alpha   90.00
_cell.angle_beta   90.00
_cell.angle_gamma   90.00
#
_symmetry.space_group_name_H-M   'P 1'
#
loop_
_entity.id
_entity.type
_entity.pdbx_description
1 polymer ?
#
loop_
_entity_poly.entity_id
_entity_poly.type
_entity_poly.pdbx_seq_one_letter_code
_entity_poly.pdbx_strand_id
1 'polypeptide(L)' 'MRDRFAAWPEKFPEVEVVEDVQGAHPVQALTDASTRADLVVVGSRGRSVVGSVVLGSVSRGVLHHAHCPVAVIRS' A
#
# COMPACT_ATOMS: atom_id res chain seq x y z
N MET A 1 2.30 -5.40 16.60
CA MET A 1 2.12 -4.54 15.41
C MET A 1 0.66 -4.07 15.38
N ARG A 2 0.21 -3.34 16.42
CA ARG A 2 -1.20 -2.91 16.56
C ARG A 2 -1.37 -1.39 16.71
N ASP A 3 -0.29 -0.64 16.92
CA ASP A 3 -0.39 0.81 17.24
C ASP A 3 0.03 1.74 16.11
N ARG A 4 0.31 1.23 14.89
CA ARG A 4 0.80 2.08 13.78
C ARG A 4 -0.25 3.06 13.27
N PHE A 5 -1.53 2.76 13.49
CA PHE A 5 -2.63 3.60 13.02
C PHE A 5 -3.32 4.41 14.13
N ALA A 6 -3.01 4.18 15.41
CA ALA A 6 -3.76 4.74 16.54
C ALA A 6 -3.84 6.28 16.54
N ALA A 7 -2.82 6.97 16.04
CA ALA A 7 -2.78 8.44 15.99
C ALA A 7 -3.56 9.07 14.82
N TRP A 8 -3.93 8.31 13.79
CA TRP A 8 -4.54 8.89 12.58
C TRP A 8 -6.05 9.14 12.70
N PRO A 9 -6.85 8.25 13.32
CA PRO A 9 -8.27 8.54 13.56
C PRO A 9 -8.50 9.81 14.38
N GLU A 10 -7.63 10.12 15.35
CA GLU A 10 -7.71 11.38 16.11
C GLU A 10 -7.43 12.61 15.23
N LYS A 11 -6.52 12.47 14.26
CA LYS A 11 -6.09 13.55 13.37
C LYS A 11 -7.02 13.78 12.18
N PHE A 12 -7.67 12.71 11.70
CA PHE A 12 -8.59 12.70 10.57
C PHE A 12 -9.84 11.87 10.91
N PRO A 13 -10.70 12.38 11.80
CA PRO A 13 -11.87 11.64 12.31
C PRO A 13 -12.89 11.28 11.23
N GLU A 14 -12.91 12.02 10.12
CA GLU A 14 -13.77 11.78 8.97
C GLU A 14 -13.30 10.60 8.09
N VAL A 15 -12.08 10.10 8.31
CA VAL A 15 -11.51 9.00 7.53
C VAL A 15 -11.70 7.69 8.28
N GLU A 16 -12.60 6.84 7.78
CA GLU A 16 -12.76 5.47 8.29
C GLU A 16 -11.50 4.65 8.01
N VAL A 17 -10.94 4.04 9.06
CA VAL A 17 -9.77 3.15 8.95
C VAL A 17 -10.22 1.70 9.08
N VAL A 18 -10.02 0.93 8.01
CA VAL A 18 -10.28 -0.51 8.00
C VAL A 18 -8.95 -1.23 7.86
N GLU A 19 -8.60 -2.04 8.86
CA GLU A 19 -7.43 -2.93 8.79
C GLU A 19 -7.84 -4.27 8.17
N ASP A 20 -7.23 -4.61 7.04
CA ASP A 20 -7.44 -5.89 6.36
C ASP A 20 -6.12 -6.66 6.21
N VAL A 21 -6.08 -7.89 6.70
CA VAL A 21 -4.91 -8.77 6.68
C VAL A 21 -5.19 -9.97 5.80
N GLN A 22 -4.59 -9.97 4.62
CA GLN A 22 -4.79 -11.00 3.61
C GLN A 22 -3.66 -12.05 3.62
N GLY A 23 -4.03 -13.33 3.59
CA GLY A 23 -3.10 -14.46 3.47
C GLY A 23 -2.65 -14.73 2.02
N ALA A 24 -2.44 -13.68 1.23
CA ALA A 24 -2.14 -13.76 -0.20
C ALA A 24 -0.82 -13.06 -0.55
N HIS A 25 -0.33 -13.27 -1.77
CA HIS A 25 0.83 -12.52 -2.25
C HIS A 25 0.49 -11.02 -2.31
N PRO A 26 1.34 -10.10 -1.78
CA PRO A 26 0.97 -8.68 -1.64
C PRO A 26 0.57 -7.99 -2.93
N VAL A 27 1.22 -8.34 -4.05
CA VAL A 27 0.86 -7.79 -5.37
C VAL A 27 -0.54 -8.22 -5.78
N GLN A 28 -0.91 -9.48 -5.52
CA GLN A 28 -2.23 -9.99 -5.84
C GLN A 28 -3.29 -9.32 -4.96
N ALA A 29 -3.08 -9.29 -3.65
CA ALA A 29 -4.02 -8.66 -2.72
C ALA A 29 -4.30 -7.19 -3.06
N LEU A 30 -3.25 -6.42 -3.38
CA LEU A 30 -3.39 -5.02 -3.77
C LEU A 30 -4.03 -4.85 -5.15
N THR A 31 -3.76 -5.75 -6.09
CA THR A 31 -4.38 -5.74 -7.43
C THR A 31 -5.87 -6.05 -7.34
N ASP A 32 -6.26 -7.03 -6.53
CA ASP A 32 -7.66 -7.39 -6.32
C ASP A 32 -8.40 -6.24 -5.62
N ALA A 33 -7.80 -5.65 -4.57
CA ALA A 33 -8.37 -4.50 -3.88
C ALA A 33 -8.52 -3.26 -4.79
N SER A 34 -7.59 -3.06 -5.74
CA SER A 34 -7.64 -1.93 -6.68
C SER A 34 -8.89 -1.91 -7.58
N THR A 35 -9.59 -3.04 -7.72
CA THR A 35 -10.85 -3.11 -8.48
C THR A 35 -11.99 -2.31 -7.84
N ARG A 36 -11.87 -1.99 -6.54
CA ARG A 36 -12.88 -1.26 -5.78
C ARG A 36 -12.33 0.02 -5.14
N ALA A 37 -11.12 0.43 -5.51
CA ALA A 37 -10.46 1.60 -4.94
C ALA A 37 -10.28 2.67 -5.99
N ASP A 38 -10.45 3.94 -5.60
CA ASP A 38 -10.18 5.08 -6.49
C ASP A 38 -8.67 5.36 -6.60
N LEU A 39 -7.88 4.92 -5.62
CA LEU A 39 -6.42 5.09 -5.56
C LEU A 39 -5.78 4.01 -4.68
N VAL A 40 -4.70 3.42 -5.17
CA VAL A 40 -3.82 2.57 -4.35
C VAL A 40 -2.54 3.32 -3.99
N VAL A 41 -2.21 3.33 -2.71
CA VAL A 41 -0.99 3.97 -2.19
C VAL A 41 -0.01 2.90 -1.73
N VAL A 42 1.22 2.92 -2.26
CA VAL A 42 2.29 2.00 -1.87
C VAL A 42 3.58 2.76 -1.55
N GLY A 43 4.39 2.20 -0.65
CA GLY A 43 5.76 2.69 -0.44
C GLY A 43 6.62 2.40 -1.67
N SER A 44 7.60 3.25 -1.94
CA SER A 44 8.62 3.06 -2.99
C SER A 44 9.59 1.91 -2.68
N ARG A 45 9.75 1.56 -1.40
CA ARG A 45 10.68 0.55 -0.89
C ARG A 45 9.98 -0.37 0.12
N GLY A 46 10.41 -1.62 0.14
CA GLY A 46 9.95 -2.63 1.11
C GLY A 46 10.83 -2.66 2.37
N ARG A 47 10.68 -3.73 3.16
CA ARG A 47 11.48 -3.98 4.38
C ARG A 47 12.91 -4.50 4.09
N SER A 48 13.22 -4.80 2.83
CA SER A 48 14.52 -5.35 2.42
C SER A 48 15.50 -4.24 2.07
N VAL A 49 16.70 -4.31 2.65
CA VAL A 49 17.82 -3.36 2.46
C VAL A 49 18.56 -3.71 1.18
N VAL A 50 17.99 -3.40 0.02
CA VAL A 50 18.77 -3.40 -1.24
C VAL A 50 18.81 -1.97 -1.76
N GLY A 51 20.03 -1.45 -1.86
CA GLY A 51 20.34 -0.05 -2.07
C GLY A 51 19.88 0.54 -3.40
N SER A 52 19.65 1.85 -3.33
CA SER A 52 19.65 2.88 -4.39
C SER A 52 18.72 2.72 -5.62
N VAL A 53 17.92 3.78 -5.82
CA VAL A 53 17.18 4.20 -7.04
C VAL A 53 16.02 3.32 -7.55
N VAL A 54 15.93 2.04 -7.21
CA VAL A 54 14.95 1.13 -7.84
C VAL A 54 13.65 0.97 -7.02
N LEU A 55 12.50 0.91 -7.72
CA LEU A 55 11.20 0.57 -7.13
C LEU A 55 11.23 -0.84 -6.52
N GLY A 56 10.62 -0.99 -5.33
CA GLY A 56 10.43 -2.29 -4.69
C GLY A 56 9.60 -3.26 -5.54
N SER A 57 9.74 -4.57 -5.29
CA SER A 57 9.03 -5.62 -6.04
C SER A 57 7.52 -5.47 -5.99
N VAL A 58 6.96 -5.10 -4.83
CA VAL A 58 5.52 -4.88 -4.66
C VAL A 58 5.07 -3.65 -5.45
N SER A 59 5.74 -2.51 -5.29
CA SER A 59 5.36 -1.26 -5.97
C SER A 59 5.41 -1.42 -7.49
N ARG A 60 6.44 -2.09 -8.00
CA ARG A 60 6.55 -2.43 -9.43
C ARG A 60 5.44 -3.39 -9.88
N GLY A 61 5.17 -4.43 -9.09
CA GLY A 61 4.10 -5.38 -9.39
C GLY A 61 2.73 -4.70 -9.46
N VAL A 62 2.40 -3.85 -8.50
CA VAL A 62 1.13 -3.13 -8.44
C VAL A 62 1.01 -2.13 -9.58
N LEU A 63 2.06 -1.37 -9.90
CA LEU A 63 2.05 -0.43 -11.04
C LEU A 63 1.68 -1.09 -12.37
N HIS A 64 2.03 -2.36 -12.57
CA HIS A 64 1.74 -3.08 -13.81
C HIS A 64 0.35 -3.70 -13.87
N HIS A 65 -0.30 -3.95 -12.73
CA HIS A 65 -1.53 -4.76 -12.68
C HIS A 65 -2.72 -4.07 -12.00
N ALA A 66 -2.52 -2.93 -11.34
CA ALA A 66 -3.60 -2.22 -10.67
C ALA A 66 -4.70 -1.77 -11.66
N HIS A 67 -5.93 -1.84 -11.20
CA HIS A 67 -7.14 -1.44 -11.92
C HIS A 67 -7.53 0.02 -11.65
N CYS A 68 -6.72 0.74 -10.86
CA CYS A 68 -6.89 2.14 -10.50
C CYS A 68 -5.54 2.87 -10.51
N PRO A 69 -5.52 4.21 -10.44
CA PRO A 69 -4.30 4.98 -10.23
C PRO A 69 -3.48 4.48 -9.03
N VAL A 70 -2.16 4.60 -9.14
CA VAL A 70 -1.21 4.18 -8.10
C VAL A 70 -0.32 5.34 -7.70
N ALA A 71 -0.34 5.71 -6.42
CA ALA A 71 0.59 6.66 -5.82
C ALA A 71 1.74 5.93 -5.14
N VAL A 72 2.97 6.21 -5.59
CA VAL A 72 4.20 5.64 -5.02
C VAL A 72 4.90 6.68 -4.16
N ILE A 73 4.97 6.42 -2.86
CA ILE A 73 5.50 7.40 -1.88
C ILE A 73 6.92 7.04 -1.46
N ARG A 74 7.82 8.04 -1.44
CA ARG A 74 9.15 7.89 -0.85
C ARG A 74 9.06 8.06 0.66
N SER A 75 9.36 6.98 1.40
CA SER A 75 9.54 6.97 2.86
C SER A 75 10.95 7.38 3.24
#